data_AF-A0A1G0XY11-F1
#
_entry.id   AF-A0A1G0XY11-F1
#
_cell.length_a   1.000
_cell.length_b   1.000
_cell.length_c   1.000
_cell.angle_alpha   90.00
_cell.angle_beta   90.00
_cell.angle_gamma   90.00
#
_symmetry.space_group_name_H-M   'P 1'
#
loop_
_entity.id
_entity.type
_entity.pdbx_description
1 polymer ?
#
loop_
_entity_poly.entity_id
_entity_poly.type
_entity_poly.pdbx_seq_one_letter_code
_entity_poly.pdbx_strand_id
1 'polypeptide(L)'
;MSKVPKKKFSEKLKEVKGFLDPFCEKYLDSELAALSNKLLKKSLTSDGIKKSRPEIIASAVIVVIARLNFLFDKENDIYLSLDKICTFFDCKKSTASAKASNIEKIFDISTGNEEFSLPEIADELAMVELPNGLIATRNMIRDMPALFSVGLGDFEKYAPLFQQITGLDKDELRNRIESEFDKSEKEIDTEQLSLREMELREARLNTRIEKAREKIEKLTDLYGDLFSQLL
;
A
#
# COMPACT_ATOMS: atom_id res chain seq x y z
N MET A 1 -25.33 -12.79 28.45
CA MET A 1 -25.42 -12.78 26.98
C MET A 1 -26.44 -13.82 26.54
N SER A 2 -27.60 -13.39 26.03
CA SER A 2 -28.66 -14.30 25.57
C SER A 2 -28.25 -14.94 24.25
N LYS A 3 -28.17 -16.27 24.19
CA LYS A 3 -27.92 -17.01 22.94
C LYS A 3 -29.16 -16.87 22.05
N VAL A 4 -29.05 -16.06 21.00
CA VAL A 4 -30.06 -15.94 19.95
C VAL A 4 -30.29 -17.32 19.31
N PRO A 5 -31.54 -17.75 19.09
CA PRO A 5 -31.81 -19.02 18.44
C PRO A 5 -31.20 -19.06 17.03
N LYS A 6 -30.43 -20.11 16.72
CA LYS A 6 -29.68 -20.27 15.44
C LYS A 6 -30.52 -19.98 14.19
N LYS A 7 -31.82 -20.34 14.20
CA LYS A 7 -32.77 -20.11 13.10
C LYS A 7 -32.99 -18.62 12.77
N LYS A 8 -33.14 -17.75 13.78
CA LYS A 8 -33.35 -16.31 13.58
C LYS A 8 -32.10 -15.61 13.03
N PHE A 9 -30.92 -16.10 13.41
CA PHE A 9 -29.65 -15.60 12.86
C PHE A 9 -29.52 -15.93 11.38
N SER A 10 -29.79 -17.18 10.97
CA SER A 10 -29.67 -17.60 9.57
C SER A 10 -30.66 -16.89 8.64
N GLU A 11 -31.90 -16.66 9.09
CA GLU A 11 -32.91 -15.91 8.32
C GLU A 11 -32.45 -14.46 8.11
N LYS A 12 -32.06 -13.77 9.19
CA LYS A 12 -31.58 -12.39 9.08
C LYS A 12 -30.32 -12.26 8.24
N LEU A 13 -29.39 -13.20 8.37
CA LEU A 13 -28.19 -13.24 7.54
C LEU A 13 -28.54 -13.33 6.05
N LYS A 14 -29.50 -14.19 5.69
CA LYS A 14 -29.97 -14.33 4.30
C LYS A 14 -30.64 -13.06 3.78
N GLU A 15 -31.47 -12.41 4.59
CA GLU A 15 -32.09 -11.12 4.23
C GLU A 15 -31.04 -10.05 3.93
N VAL A 16 -30.06 -9.87 4.81
CA VAL A 16 -29.03 -8.82 4.63
C VAL A 16 -28.13 -9.14 3.44
N LYS A 17 -27.79 -10.42 3.23
CA LYS A 17 -27.04 -10.89 2.07
C LYS A 17 -27.73 -10.58 0.74
N GLY A 18 -29.07 -10.63 0.69
CA GLY A 18 -29.83 -10.23 -0.50
C GLY A 18 -29.60 -8.78 -0.94
N PHE A 19 -29.12 -7.91 -0.04
CA PHE A 19 -28.69 -6.55 -0.36
C PHE A 19 -27.17 -6.44 -0.52
N LEU A 20 -26.41 -7.09 0.37
CA LEU A 20 -24.96 -6.96 0.42
C LEU A 20 -24.27 -7.60 -0.79
N ASP A 21 -24.65 -8.83 -1.15
CA ASP A 21 -23.97 -9.61 -2.17
C ASP A 21 -24.02 -8.91 -3.55
N PRO A 22 -25.17 -8.36 -4.01
CA PRO A 22 -25.23 -7.57 -5.26
C PRO A 22 -24.36 -6.31 -5.27
N PHE A 23 -24.15 -5.67 -4.11
CA PHE A 23 -23.25 -4.51 -4.03
C PHE A 23 -21.79 -4.97 -4.18
N CYS A 24 -21.41 -6.01 -3.45
CA CYS A 24 -20.07 -6.58 -3.49
C CYS A 24 -19.71 -7.03 -4.92
N GLU A 25 -20.58 -7.81 -5.57
CA GLU A 25 -20.37 -8.28 -6.94
C GLU A 25 -20.19 -7.15 -7.95
N LYS A 26 -20.85 -6.01 -7.74
CA LYS A 26 -20.82 -4.89 -8.67
C LYS A 26 -19.64 -3.95 -8.45
N TYR A 27 -19.16 -3.80 -7.21
CA TYR A 27 -18.28 -2.69 -6.84
C TYR A 27 -17.04 -3.07 -6.03
N LEU A 28 -16.93 -4.30 -5.53
CA LEU A 28 -15.79 -4.73 -4.70
C LEU A 28 -15.07 -5.91 -5.34
N ASP A 29 -13.78 -6.04 -5.05
CA ASP A 29 -13.03 -7.26 -5.31
C ASP A 29 -13.41 -8.39 -4.33
N SER A 30 -12.83 -9.57 -4.55
CA SER A 30 -13.09 -10.75 -3.72
C SER A 30 -12.65 -10.59 -2.26
N GLU A 31 -11.59 -9.84 -1.99
CA GLU A 31 -11.04 -9.67 -0.64
C GLU A 31 -11.93 -8.74 0.19
N LEU A 32 -12.27 -7.57 -0.35
CA LEU A 32 -13.20 -6.62 0.27
C LEU A 32 -14.61 -7.22 0.42
N ALA A 33 -15.06 -8.04 -0.53
CA ALA A 33 -16.31 -8.79 -0.41
C ALA A 33 -16.26 -9.81 0.73
N ALA A 34 -15.12 -10.49 0.94
CA ALA A 34 -14.92 -11.42 2.04
C ALA A 34 -14.90 -10.69 3.40
N LEU A 35 -14.18 -9.56 3.50
CA LEU A 35 -14.16 -8.72 4.70
C LEU A 35 -15.57 -8.19 5.04
N SER A 36 -16.32 -7.73 4.04
CA SER A 36 -17.72 -7.31 4.20
C SER A 36 -18.61 -8.42 4.74
N ASN A 37 -18.48 -9.64 4.20
CA ASN A 37 -19.21 -10.81 4.68
C ASN A 37 -18.82 -11.20 6.12
N LYS A 38 -17.54 -11.11 6.46
CA LYS A 38 -17.02 -11.35 7.82
C LYS A 38 -17.61 -10.35 8.80
N LEU A 39 -17.57 -9.05 8.47
CA LEU A 39 -18.12 -7.99 9.30
C LEU A 39 -19.64 -8.12 9.46
N LEU A 40 -20.36 -8.51 8.41
CA LEU A 40 -21.79 -8.81 8.50
C LEU A 40 -22.08 -9.90 9.54
N LYS A 41 -21.37 -11.04 9.46
CA LYS A 41 -21.55 -12.15 10.42
C LYS A 41 -21.29 -11.69 11.85
N LYS A 42 -20.21 -10.93 12.09
CA LYS A 42 -19.89 -10.37 13.41
C LYS A 42 -20.99 -9.41 13.87
N SER A 43 -21.43 -8.52 12.99
CA SER A 43 -22.48 -7.53 13.24
C SER A 43 -23.79 -8.15 13.72
N LEU A 44 -24.21 -9.26 13.10
CA LEU A 44 -25.45 -9.96 13.46
C LEU A 44 -25.38 -10.72 14.79
N THR A 45 -24.22 -10.80 15.45
CA THR A 45 -24.13 -11.32 16.83
C THR A 45 -24.73 -10.34 17.84
N SER A 46 -24.75 -9.04 17.53
CA SER A 46 -25.35 -7.99 18.36
C SER A 46 -26.85 -7.83 18.07
N ASP A 47 -27.69 -7.93 19.10
CA ASP A 47 -29.13 -7.70 18.97
C ASP A 47 -29.49 -6.24 18.66
N GLY A 48 -28.65 -5.29 19.06
CA GLY A 48 -28.82 -3.87 18.72
C GLY A 48 -28.67 -3.60 17.22
N ILE A 49 -27.82 -4.37 16.54
CA ILE A 49 -27.67 -4.29 15.08
C ILE A 49 -28.74 -5.14 14.38
N LYS A 50 -28.93 -6.39 14.82
CA LYS A 50 -29.85 -7.37 14.22
C LYS A 50 -31.29 -6.87 14.05
N LYS A 51 -31.77 -5.99 14.94
CA LYS A 51 -33.13 -5.41 14.88
C LYS A 51 -33.32 -4.36 13.78
N SER A 52 -32.25 -3.90 13.13
CA SER A 52 -32.33 -2.89 12.07
C SER A 52 -32.86 -3.49 10.76
N ARG A 53 -33.33 -2.63 9.85
CA ARG A 53 -33.75 -3.07 8.50
C ARG A 53 -32.56 -3.65 7.72
N PRO A 54 -32.73 -4.72 6.92
CA PRO A 54 -31.61 -5.40 6.28
C PRO A 54 -30.70 -4.51 5.42
N GLU A 55 -31.28 -3.61 4.63
CA GLU A 55 -30.56 -2.69 3.74
C GLU A 55 -29.75 -1.63 4.51
N ILE A 56 -30.22 -1.24 5.71
CA ILE A 56 -29.46 -0.36 6.61
C ILE A 56 -28.25 -1.11 7.20
N ILE A 57 -28.38 -2.40 7.51
CA ILE A 57 -27.25 -3.21 7.99
C ILE A 57 -26.23 -3.39 6.86
N ALA A 58 -26.68 -3.73 5.64
CA ALA A 58 -25.80 -3.90 4.49
C ALA A 58 -25.03 -2.61 4.16
N SER A 59 -25.72 -1.46 4.05
CA SER A 59 -25.07 -0.17 3.81
C SER A 59 -24.07 0.18 4.90
N ALA A 60 -24.40 -0.05 6.18
CA ALA A 60 -23.50 0.22 7.29
C ALA A 60 -22.22 -0.65 7.24
N VAL A 61 -22.35 -1.94 6.91
CA VAL A 61 -21.20 -2.84 6.73
C VAL A 61 -20.27 -2.31 5.66
N ILE A 62 -20.80 -1.94 4.49
CA ILE A 62 -20.01 -1.37 3.40
C ILE A 62 -19.35 -0.05 3.80
N VAL A 63 -20.05 0.82 4.53
CA VAL A 63 -19.46 2.08 5.01
C VAL A 63 -18.29 1.82 5.95
N VAL A 64 -18.37 0.85 6.87
CA VAL A 64 -17.24 0.50 7.74
C VAL A 64 -16.06 -0.03 6.92
N ILE A 65 -16.29 -0.97 5.99
CA ILE A 65 -15.23 -1.52 5.13
C ILE A 65 -14.60 -0.42 4.28
N ALA A 66 -15.40 0.49 3.73
CA ALA A 66 -14.90 1.62 2.95
C ALA A 66 -14.05 2.59 3.77
N ARG A 67 -14.38 2.82 5.06
CA ARG A 67 -13.54 3.64 5.96
C ARG A 67 -12.21 2.98 6.28
N LEU A 68 -12.25 1.70 6.66
CA LEU A 68 -11.05 0.97 7.07
C LEU A 68 -10.06 0.79 5.93
N ASN A 69 -10.56 0.69 4.70
CA ASN A 69 -9.76 0.39 3.52
C ASN A 69 -9.61 1.59 2.57
N PHE A 70 -9.80 2.81 3.07
CA PHE A 70 -9.65 4.06 2.32
C PHE A 70 -10.39 4.13 0.98
N LEU A 71 -11.52 3.43 0.82
CA LEU A 71 -12.30 3.42 -0.42
C LEU A 71 -13.01 4.75 -0.69
N PHE A 72 -13.04 5.67 0.30
CA PHE A 72 -13.51 7.04 0.11
C PHE A 72 -12.46 7.97 -0.50
N ASP A 73 -11.21 7.51 -0.63
CA ASP A 73 -10.15 8.25 -1.30
C ASP A 73 -10.26 8.07 -2.82
N LYS A 74 -10.17 9.17 -3.56
CA LYS A 74 -10.28 9.16 -5.02
C LYS A 74 -9.07 8.52 -5.70
N GLU A 75 -7.94 8.45 -5.01
CA GLU A 75 -6.73 7.79 -5.51
C GLU A 75 -6.81 6.26 -5.35
N ASN A 76 -7.81 5.74 -4.62
CA ASN A 76 -8.04 4.30 -4.55
C ASN A 76 -8.70 3.79 -5.84
N ASP A 77 -8.15 2.72 -6.42
CA ASP A 77 -8.66 2.09 -7.65
C ASP A 77 -10.14 1.68 -7.55
N ILE A 78 -10.59 1.34 -6.34
CA ILE A 78 -11.97 0.96 -6.00
C ILE A 78 -12.68 2.13 -5.30
N TYR A 79 -12.54 3.35 -5.81
CA TYR A 79 -13.18 4.52 -5.24
C TYR A 79 -14.72 4.39 -5.15
N LEU A 80 -15.23 4.54 -3.93
CA LEU A 80 -16.64 4.55 -3.57
C LEU A 80 -16.97 5.83 -2.82
N SER A 81 -17.89 6.62 -3.37
CA SER A 81 -18.48 7.73 -2.62
C SER A 81 -19.59 7.23 -1.68
N LEU A 82 -19.79 7.94 -0.58
CA LEU A 82 -20.92 7.67 0.32
C LEU A 82 -22.27 7.81 -0.39
N ASP A 83 -22.37 8.70 -1.38
CA ASP A 83 -23.53 8.84 -2.26
C ASP A 83 -23.82 7.56 -3.05
N LYS A 84 -22.80 6.96 -3.66
CA LYS A 84 -22.93 5.71 -4.44
C LYS A 84 -23.46 4.58 -3.57
N ILE A 85 -22.91 4.42 -2.36
CA ILE A 85 -23.35 3.44 -1.38
C ILE A 85 -24.81 3.69 -1.01
N CYS A 86 -25.13 4.91 -0.57
CA CYS A 86 -26.46 5.24 -0.06
C CYS A 86 -27.56 5.13 -1.12
N THR A 87 -27.25 5.51 -2.36
CA THR A 87 -28.15 5.38 -3.51
C THR A 87 -28.43 3.91 -3.83
N PHE A 88 -27.43 3.04 -3.78
CA PHE A 88 -27.61 1.61 -4.05
C PHE A 88 -28.54 0.94 -3.04
N PHE A 89 -28.38 1.27 -1.75
CA PHE A 89 -29.16 0.66 -0.67
C PHE A 89 -30.46 1.40 -0.33
N ASP A 90 -30.82 2.44 -1.09
CA ASP A 90 -31.96 3.32 -0.84
C ASP A 90 -32.04 3.80 0.62
N CYS A 91 -30.95 4.42 1.09
CA CYS A 91 -30.83 4.86 2.47
C CYS A 91 -30.26 6.28 2.59
N LYS A 92 -30.57 6.95 3.70
CA LYS A 92 -30.01 8.29 3.98
C LYS A 92 -28.56 8.15 4.47
N LYS A 93 -27.69 9.04 4.02
CA LYS A 93 -26.28 9.13 4.47
C LYS A 93 -26.14 9.12 5.99
N SER A 94 -26.96 9.92 6.69
CA SER A 94 -26.94 9.99 8.15
C SER A 94 -27.31 8.66 8.80
N THR A 95 -28.25 7.91 8.22
CA THR A 95 -28.67 6.59 8.71
C THR A 95 -27.57 5.55 8.53
N ALA A 96 -26.97 5.47 7.33
CA ALA A 96 -25.87 4.55 7.06
C ALA A 96 -24.66 4.84 7.95
N SER A 97 -24.22 6.10 7.99
CA SER A 97 -23.07 6.53 8.80
C SER A 97 -23.29 6.33 10.30
N ALA A 98 -24.47 6.65 10.83
CA ALA A 98 -24.77 6.44 12.24
C ALA A 98 -24.80 4.95 12.61
N LYS A 99 -25.30 4.09 11.72
CA LYS A 99 -25.28 2.65 11.93
C LYS A 99 -23.87 2.07 11.82
N ALA A 100 -23.07 2.53 10.85
CA ALA A 100 -21.66 2.16 10.71
C ALA A 100 -20.88 2.49 11.99
N SER A 101 -21.03 3.71 12.51
CA SER A 101 -20.38 4.09 13.77
C SER A 101 -20.92 3.40 15.02
N ASN A 102 -22.13 2.85 14.95
CA ASN A 102 -22.63 1.96 16.00
C ASN A 102 -21.94 0.58 15.94
N ILE A 103 -21.79 0.02 14.73
CA ILE A 103 -21.02 -1.22 14.52
C ILE A 103 -19.59 -1.04 15.01
N GLU A 104 -18.91 0.04 14.60
CA GLU A 104 -17.54 0.36 15.02
C GLU A 104 -17.41 0.36 16.54
N LYS A 105 -18.31 1.07 17.24
CA LYS A 105 -18.31 1.16 18.71
C LYS A 105 -18.61 -0.17 19.41
N ILE A 106 -19.55 -0.97 18.90
CA ILE A 106 -19.94 -2.24 19.55
C ILE A 106 -18.80 -3.26 19.49
N PHE A 107 -18.03 -3.25 18.40
CA PHE A 107 -16.99 -4.25 18.15
C PHE A 107 -15.56 -3.72 18.31
N ASP A 108 -15.42 -2.51 18.84
CA ASP A 108 -14.14 -1.82 19.04
C ASP A 108 -13.30 -1.78 17.75
N ILE A 109 -13.95 -1.43 16.65
CA ILE A 109 -13.32 -1.32 15.33
C ILE A 109 -12.86 0.13 15.16
N SER A 110 -11.56 0.31 15.03
CA SER A 110 -10.88 1.57 14.75
C SER A 110 -10.01 1.45 13.49
N THR A 111 -9.43 2.57 13.07
CA THR A 111 -8.45 2.61 11.97
C THR A 111 -7.33 1.59 12.17
N GLY A 112 -6.98 0.83 11.14
CA GLY A 112 -5.95 -0.20 11.21
C GLY A 112 -6.40 -1.52 11.85
N ASN A 113 -7.72 -1.73 12.01
CA ASN A 113 -8.23 -2.99 12.56
C ASN A 113 -7.87 -4.17 11.65
N GLU A 114 -7.01 -5.07 12.14
CA GLU A 114 -6.51 -6.23 11.40
C GLU A 114 -7.59 -7.23 10.98
N GLU A 115 -8.74 -7.24 11.67
CA GLU A 115 -9.79 -8.20 11.38
C GLU A 115 -10.59 -7.82 10.12
N PHE A 116 -10.67 -6.53 9.80
CA PHE A 116 -11.55 -5.95 8.77
C PHE A 116 -10.87 -5.02 7.78
N SER A 117 -9.54 -4.90 7.85
CA SER A 117 -8.72 -4.19 6.86
C SER A 117 -8.00 -5.19 5.97
N LEU A 118 -7.65 -4.76 4.75
CA LEU A 118 -6.72 -5.48 3.89
C LEU A 118 -5.37 -5.62 4.62
N PRO A 119 -4.63 -6.73 4.42
CA PRO A 119 -3.38 -6.97 5.12
C PRO A 119 -2.37 -5.82 4.97
N GLU A 120 -2.24 -5.27 3.77
CA GLU A 120 -1.34 -4.15 3.46
C GLU A 120 -1.69 -2.93 4.31
N ILE A 121 -2.98 -2.55 4.34
CA ILE A 121 -3.48 -1.42 5.12
C ILE A 121 -3.32 -1.66 6.63
N ALA A 122 -3.59 -2.88 7.10
CA ALA A 122 -3.40 -3.23 8.49
C ALA A 122 -1.92 -3.09 8.91
N ASP A 123 -1.00 -3.53 8.05
CA ASP A 123 0.44 -3.47 8.32
C ASP A 123 0.99 -2.04 8.22
N GLU A 124 0.46 -1.20 7.33
CA GLU A 124 0.80 0.22 7.25
C GLU A 124 0.39 0.99 8.51
N LEU A 125 -0.68 0.60 9.19
CA LEU A 125 -1.23 1.33 10.32
C LEU A 125 -0.91 0.70 11.68
N ALA A 126 -0.48 -0.56 11.72
CA ALA A 126 -0.12 -1.24 12.96
C ALA A 126 1.19 -0.67 13.52
N MET A 127 1.08 0.07 14.63
CA MET A 127 2.24 0.63 15.32
C MET A 127 2.92 -0.38 16.23
N VAL A 128 4.24 -0.35 16.26
CA VAL A 128 5.08 -1.19 17.11
C VAL A 128 6.20 -0.35 17.71
N GLU A 129 6.47 -0.56 19.00
CA GLU A 129 7.61 0.04 19.69
C GLU A 129 8.88 -0.78 19.41
N LEU A 130 9.91 -0.08 18.95
CA LEU A 130 11.23 -0.62 18.66
C LEU A 130 12.05 -0.74 19.97
N PRO A 131 13.08 -1.62 20.02
CA PRO A 131 13.96 -1.78 21.18
C PRO A 131 14.71 -0.51 21.65
N ASN A 132 14.69 0.57 20.88
CA ASN A 132 15.26 1.86 21.24
C ASN A 132 14.21 2.89 21.69
N GLY A 133 12.94 2.50 21.84
CA GLY A 133 11.83 3.36 22.25
C GLY A 133 11.21 4.19 21.13
N LEU A 134 11.65 4.03 19.88
CA LEU A 134 10.99 4.65 18.73
C LEU A 134 9.74 3.86 18.33
N ILE A 135 8.78 4.52 17.71
CA ILE A 135 7.58 3.86 17.16
C ILE A 135 7.73 3.78 15.64
N ALA A 136 7.50 2.60 15.09
CA ALA A 136 7.45 2.34 13.65
C ALA A 136 6.16 1.59 13.30
N THR A 137 5.77 1.62 12.03
CA THR A 137 4.68 0.77 11.56
C THR A 137 5.19 -0.63 11.26
N ARG A 138 4.31 -1.63 11.26
CA ARG A 138 4.68 -3.00 10.95
C ARG A 138 5.24 -3.11 9.53
N ASN A 139 4.68 -2.38 8.58
CA ASN A 139 5.22 -2.33 7.22
C ASN A 139 6.66 -1.82 7.19
N MET A 140 6.96 -0.73 7.89
CA MET A 140 8.33 -0.23 8.01
C MET A 140 9.28 -1.29 8.58
N ILE A 141 8.83 -2.08 9.56
CA ILE A 141 9.63 -3.16 10.13
C ILE A 141 9.81 -4.28 9.11
N ARG A 142 8.83 -4.63 8.28
CA ARG A 142 9.01 -5.65 7.23
C ARG A 142 10.05 -5.27 6.18
N ASP A 143 10.20 -3.99 5.88
CA ASP A 143 11.19 -3.46 4.93
C ASP A 143 12.56 -3.23 5.57
N MET A 144 12.60 -3.18 6.90
CA MET A 144 13.81 -2.92 7.68
C MET A 144 14.96 -3.94 7.49
N PRO A 145 14.79 -5.20 7.02
CA PRO A 145 15.93 -6.05 6.67
C PRO A 145 16.81 -5.43 5.56
N ALA A 146 16.24 -4.65 4.64
CA ALA A 146 17.01 -3.91 3.65
C ALA A 146 17.96 -2.89 4.31
N LEU A 147 17.57 -2.28 5.44
CA LEU A 147 18.45 -1.36 6.18
C LEU A 147 19.64 -2.07 6.82
N PHE A 148 19.44 -3.28 7.35
CA PHE A 148 20.57 -4.06 7.89
C PHE A 148 21.54 -4.52 6.82
N SER A 149 21.06 -4.79 5.60
CA SER A 149 21.91 -5.18 4.48
C SER A 149 22.98 -4.11 4.19
N VAL A 150 22.63 -2.83 4.34
CA VAL A 150 23.55 -1.71 4.14
C VAL A 150 24.28 -1.28 5.42
N GLY A 151 24.30 -2.13 6.46
CA GLY A 151 25.02 -1.89 7.71
C GLY A 151 24.35 -0.88 8.66
N LEU A 152 23.09 -0.51 8.43
CA LEU A 152 22.35 0.40 9.30
C LEU A 152 21.56 -0.38 10.36
N GLY A 153 22.07 -0.36 11.60
CA GLY A 153 21.38 -0.91 12.77
C GLY A 153 22.06 -2.15 13.38
N ASP A 154 21.50 -2.63 14.49
CA ASP A 154 22.01 -3.78 15.24
C ASP A 154 21.05 -4.97 15.03
N PHE A 155 21.33 -5.83 14.04
CA PHE A 155 20.45 -6.95 13.71
C PHE A 155 20.10 -7.80 14.94
N GLU A 156 21.08 -8.13 15.78
CA GLU A 156 20.86 -9.00 16.93
C GLU A 156 19.91 -8.38 17.96
N LYS A 157 19.99 -7.05 18.15
CA LYS A 157 19.07 -6.33 19.02
C LYS A 157 17.63 -6.36 18.52
N TYR A 158 17.40 -6.32 17.21
CA TYR A 158 16.05 -6.23 16.64
C TYR A 158 15.48 -7.57 16.19
N ALA A 159 16.32 -8.57 15.89
CA ALA A 159 15.90 -9.88 15.36
C ALA A 159 14.71 -10.53 16.12
N PRO A 160 14.63 -10.48 17.48
CA PRO A 160 13.46 -11.00 18.18
C PRO A 160 12.14 -10.33 17.78
N LEU A 161 12.15 -9.01 17.56
CA LEU A 161 10.99 -8.25 17.13
C LEU A 161 10.58 -8.60 15.70
N PHE A 162 11.55 -8.77 14.80
CA PHE A 162 11.29 -9.23 13.44
C PHE A 162 10.68 -10.61 13.42
N GLN A 163 11.22 -11.55 14.18
CA GLN A 163 10.67 -12.88 14.28
C GLN A 163 9.23 -12.85 14.81
N GLN A 164 8.95 -12.02 15.81
CA GLN A 164 7.59 -11.85 16.33
C GLN A 164 6.62 -11.30 15.27
N ILE A 165 7.05 -10.36 14.44
CA ILE A 165 6.21 -9.67 13.46
C ILE A 165 6.02 -10.46 12.17
N THR A 166 7.11 -11.06 11.69
CA THR A 166 7.18 -11.72 10.38
C THR A 166 6.98 -13.22 10.48
N GLY A 167 7.19 -13.81 11.66
CA GLY A 167 7.24 -15.26 11.87
C GLY A 167 8.53 -15.91 11.39
N LEU A 168 9.42 -15.17 10.72
CA LEU A 168 10.67 -15.69 10.17
C LEU A 168 11.69 -15.92 11.28
N ASP A 169 12.38 -17.05 11.24
CA ASP A 169 13.50 -17.28 12.15
C ASP A 169 14.74 -16.44 11.80
N LYS A 170 15.77 -16.51 12.64
CA LYS A 170 16.99 -15.71 12.44
C LYS A 170 17.72 -16.05 11.15
N ASP A 171 17.74 -17.32 10.75
CA ASP A 171 18.46 -17.78 9.57
C ASP A 171 17.69 -17.36 8.30
N GLU A 172 16.36 -17.49 8.32
CA GLU A 172 15.48 -16.97 7.27
C GLU A 172 15.61 -15.44 7.11
N LEU A 173 15.67 -14.70 8.21
CA LEU A 173 15.90 -13.26 8.19
C LEU A 173 17.27 -12.91 7.62
N ARG A 174 18.34 -13.62 8.01
CA ARG A 174 19.69 -13.42 7.46
C ARG A 174 19.73 -13.70 5.96
N ASN A 175 19.15 -14.81 5.51
CA ASN A 175 19.06 -15.13 4.09
C ASN A 175 18.31 -14.05 3.29
N ARG A 176 17.26 -13.47 3.89
CA ARG A 176 16.54 -12.36 3.26
C ARG A 176 17.40 -11.10 3.18
N ILE A 177 18.13 -10.75 4.24
CA ILE A 177 19.07 -9.61 4.26
C ILE A 177 20.15 -9.79 3.19
N GLU A 178 20.75 -10.98 3.10
CA GLU A 178 21.76 -11.33 2.09
C GLU A 178 21.18 -11.22 0.67
N SER A 179 19.97 -11.74 0.45
CA SER A 179 19.31 -11.62 -0.85
C SER A 179 19.02 -10.16 -1.24
N GLU A 180 18.65 -9.29 -0.30
CA GLU A 180 18.44 -7.87 -0.57
C GLU A 180 19.77 -7.14 -0.81
N PHE A 181 20.84 -7.52 -0.11
CA PHE A 181 22.20 -7.04 -0.36
C PHE A 181 22.65 -7.37 -1.79
N ASP A 182 22.55 -8.64 -2.19
CA ASP A 182 22.95 -9.11 -3.53
C ASP A 182 22.17 -8.40 -4.66
N LYS A 183 20.89 -8.09 -4.43
CA LYS A 183 20.09 -7.31 -5.39
C LYS A 183 20.62 -5.88 -5.49
N SER A 184 20.83 -5.24 -4.35
CA SER A 184 21.32 -3.86 -4.29
C SER A 184 22.71 -3.73 -4.94
N GLU A 185 23.61 -4.69 -4.71
CA GLU A 185 24.95 -4.73 -5.31
C GLU A 185 24.87 -4.83 -6.84
N LYS A 186 24.00 -5.70 -7.38
CA LYS A 186 23.78 -5.82 -8.83
C LYS A 186 23.20 -4.55 -9.45
N GLU A 187 22.28 -3.88 -8.76
CA GLU A 187 21.72 -2.61 -9.22
C GLU A 187 22.81 -1.54 -9.30
N ILE A 188 23.64 -1.42 -8.25
CA ILE A 188 24.79 -0.49 -8.22
C ILE A 188 25.77 -0.77 -9.36
N ASP A 189 26.15 -2.04 -9.58
CA ASP A 189 27.06 -2.42 -10.66
C ASP A 189 26.50 -2.03 -12.03
N THR A 190 25.19 -2.23 -12.22
CA THR A 190 24.49 -1.87 -13.46
C THR A 190 24.48 -0.36 -13.68
N GLU A 191 24.19 0.41 -12.64
CA GLU A 191 24.21 1.88 -12.69
C GLU A 191 25.63 2.42 -12.93
N GLN A 192 26.65 1.86 -12.29
CA GLN A 192 28.06 2.24 -12.51
C GLN A 192 28.51 1.93 -13.94
N LEU A 193 28.10 0.80 -14.51
CA LEU A 193 28.38 0.46 -15.90
C LEU A 193 27.76 1.50 -16.85
N SER A 194 26.49 1.84 -16.63
CA SER A 194 25.77 2.87 -17.41
C SER A 194 26.46 4.24 -17.33
N LEU A 195 26.89 4.65 -16.12
CA LEU A 195 27.62 5.90 -15.92
C LEU A 195 28.94 5.91 -16.69
N ARG A 196 29.72 4.83 -16.62
CA ARG A 196 31.01 4.71 -17.32
C ARG A 196 30.85 4.75 -18.84
N GLU A 197 29.80 4.15 -19.38
CA GLU A 197 29.48 4.23 -20.81
C GLU A 197 29.14 5.66 -21.23
N MET A 198 28.44 6.40 -20.39
CA MET A 198 28.10 7.81 -20.61
C MET A 198 29.35 8.68 -20.63
N GLU A 199 30.24 8.54 -19.65
CA GLU A 199 31.52 9.24 -19.59
C GLU A 199 32.40 8.95 -20.83
N LEU A 200 32.44 7.69 -21.27
CA LEU A 200 33.18 7.30 -22.48
C LEU A 200 32.59 7.96 -23.74
N ARG A 201 31.27 8.07 -23.82
CA ARG A 201 30.57 8.75 -24.93
C ARG A 201 30.89 10.24 -24.94
N GLU A 202 30.91 10.88 -23.78
CA GLU A 202 31.29 12.28 -23.63
C GLU A 202 32.75 12.53 -24.04
N ALA A 203 33.69 11.71 -23.56
CA ALA A 203 35.10 11.81 -23.93
C ALA A 203 35.33 11.67 -25.45
N ARG A 204 34.59 10.77 -26.10
CA ARG A 204 34.60 10.62 -27.57
C ARG A 204 34.05 11.87 -28.27
N LEU A 205 32.99 12.48 -27.73
CA LEU A 205 32.42 13.71 -28.29
C LEU A 205 33.40 14.87 -28.17
N ASN A 206 34.01 15.06 -27.00
CA ASN A 206 35.02 16.10 -26.77
C ASN A 206 36.22 15.95 -27.70
N THR A 207 36.69 14.71 -27.92
CA THR A 207 37.75 14.43 -28.91
C THR A 207 37.36 14.84 -30.33
N ARG A 208 36.09 14.63 -30.74
CA ARG A 208 35.59 15.05 -32.06
C ARG A 208 35.48 16.56 -32.16
N ILE A 209 35.08 17.23 -31.09
CA ILE A 209 35.01 18.69 -31.01
C ILE A 209 36.42 19.29 -31.17
N GLU A 210 37.43 18.78 -30.46
CA GLU A 210 38.80 19.28 -30.59
C GLU A 210 39.37 19.06 -32.00
N LYS A 211 39.16 17.88 -32.59
CA LYS A 211 39.55 17.66 -34.00
C LYS A 211 38.85 18.61 -34.97
N ALA A 212 37.60 18.97 -34.71
CA ALA A 212 36.88 19.95 -35.52
C ALA A 212 37.45 21.36 -35.34
N ARG A 213 37.78 21.75 -34.10
CA ARG A 213 38.44 23.03 -33.77
C ARG A 213 39.78 23.17 -34.50
N GLU A 214 40.67 22.18 -34.40
CA GLU A 214 41.95 22.19 -35.13
C GLU A 214 41.77 22.34 -36.65
N LYS A 215 40.74 21.70 -37.22
CA LYS A 215 40.46 21.81 -38.65
C LYS A 215 39.96 23.19 -39.04
N ILE A 216 39.12 23.81 -38.20
CA ILE A 216 38.64 25.19 -38.39
C ILE A 216 39.82 26.17 -38.29
N GLU A 217 40.71 26.00 -37.31
CA GLU A 217 41.90 26.83 -37.12
C GLU A 217 42.82 26.77 -38.35
N LYS A 218 43.16 25.56 -38.83
CA LYS A 218 43.95 25.38 -40.06
C LYS A 218 43.32 26.01 -41.30
N LEU A 219 41.99 25.94 -41.42
CA LEU A 219 41.29 26.61 -42.52
C LEU A 219 41.34 28.13 -42.36
N THR A 220 41.19 28.63 -41.13
CA THR A 220 41.27 30.07 -40.81
C THR A 220 42.66 30.62 -41.16
N ASP A 221 43.73 29.91 -40.82
CA ASP A 221 45.11 30.27 -41.18
C ASP A 221 45.30 30.26 -42.69
N LEU A 222 44.88 29.19 -43.37
CA LEU A 222 45.02 29.05 -44.82
C LEU A 222 44.31 30.17 -45.59
N TYR A 223 43.08 30.51 -45.18
CA TYR A 223 42.32 31.59 -45.81
C TYR A 223 42.80 32.97 -45.37
N GLY A 224 43.33 33.13 -44.15
CA GLY A 224 43.96 34.37 -43.67
C GLY A 224 45.22 34.74 -44.45
N ASP A 225 46.08 33.75 -44.74
CA ASP A 225 47.25 33.91 -45.61
C ASP A 225 46.85 34.24 -47.05
N LEU A 226 45.81 33.57 -47.57
CA LEU A 226 45.30 33.83 -48.92
C LEU A 226 44.74 35.25 -49.06
N PHE A 227 44.02 35.75 -48.05
CA PHE A 227 43.53 37.12 -48.00
C PHE A 227 44.66 38.15 -47.88
N SER A 228 45.72 37.82 -47.14
CA SER A 228 46.89 38.69 -46.98
C SER A 228 47.78 38.78 -48.23
N GLN A 229 47.71 37.78 -49.12
CA GLN A 229 48.38 37.79 -50.43
C GLN A 229 47.57 38.48 -51.54
N LEU A 230 46.27 38.71 -51.32
CA LEU A 230 45.35 39.33 -52.28
C LEU A 230 45.12 40.83 -52.05
N LEU A 231 45.66 41.40 -50.96
CA LEU A 231 45.66 42.82 -50.59
C LEU A 231 47.07 43.41 -50.74
#